data_AF-A0A2A8CZR2-F1
#
_entry.id   AF-A0A2A8CZR2-F1
#
_cell.length_a   1.000
_cell.length_b   1.000
_cell.length_c   1.000
_cell.angle_alpha   90.00
_cell.angle_beta   90.00
_cell.angle_gamma   90.00
#
_symmetry.space_group_name_H-M   'P 1'
#
loop_
_entity.id
_entity.type
_entity.pdbx_description
1 polymer ?
#
loop_
_entity_poly.entity_id
_entity_poly.type
_entity_poly.pdbx_seq_one_letter_code
_entity_poly.pdbx_strand_id
1 'polypeptide(L)'
;MIKHIFESNVRDYQGNVAVNKDIQDTLSTNDNEFWWVNNGITILATEIDQATSRSLVLKDPAIVNGLQTSREIFNYFNNLDDPIKIKDDRKVMVKIMVPRNEVVRDKIILATNNQTSIPKSSLRGTDSIHREIEHYLKSRNLFYDRRKNYYKNEG
;
A
#
# COMPACT_ATOMS: atom_id res chain seq x y z
N MET A 1 5.67 9.62 -5.07
CA MET A 1 5.34 8.39 -4.28
C MET A 1 6.29 7.27 -4.66
N ILE A 2 6.90 6.62 -3.67
CA ILE A 2 7.80 5.49 -3.88
C ILE A 2 6.96 4.27 -4.29
N LYS A 3 7.15 3.73 -5.49
CA LYS A 3 6.30 2.66 -6.05
C LYS A 3 6.71 1.24 -5.62
N HIS A 4 8.01 0.98 -5.45
CA HIS A 4 8.52 -0.39 -5.22
C HIS A 4 8.05 -1.01 -3.91
N ILE A 5 7.83 -0.21 -2.86
CA ILE A 5 7.33 -0.70 -1.56
C ILE A 5 5.91 -1.29 -1.64
N PHE A 6 5.14 -0.99 -2.70
CA PHE A 6 3.79 -1.51 -2.91
C PHE A 6 3.74 -2.73 -3.84
N GLU A 7 4.87 -3.27 -4.27
CA GLU A 7 4.89 -4.45 -5.17
C GLU A 7 4.31 -5.72 -4.54
N SER A 8 4.39 -5.83 -3.22
CA SER A 8 3.80 -6.95 -2.48
C SER A 8 2.30 -6.76 -2.23
N ASN A 9 1.73 -5.62 -2.62
CA ASN A 9 0.29 -5.41 -2.58
C ASN A 9 -0.36 -6.13 -3.77
N VAL A 10 -1.29 -7.04 -3.48
CA VAL A 10 -2.02 -7.82 -4.49
C VAL A 10 -3.07 -6.99 -5.24
N ARG A 11 -3.37 -5.77 -4.76
CA ARG A 11 -4.36 -4.87 -5.35
C ARG A 11 -3.70 -3.55 -5.76
N ASP A 12 -4.09 -3.04 -6.91
CA ASP A 12 -3.69 -1.69 -7.35
C ASP A 12 -4.63 -0.60 -6.81
N TYR A 13 -4.27 0.66 -7.04
CA TYR A 13 -5.09 1.82 -6.71
C TYR A 13 -6.42 1.75 -7.48
N GLN A 14 -7.55 1.88 -6.77
CA GLN A 14 -8.87 1.62 -7.34
C GLN A 14 -9.55 2.87 -7.90
N GLY A 15 -8.96 4.05 -7.73
CA GLY A 15 -9.51 5.30 -8.25
C GLY A 15 -10.77 5.72 -7.51
N ASN A 16 -11.82 6.07 -8.25
CA ASN A 16 -13.05 6.62 -7.70
C ASN A 16 -13.96 5.54 -7.08
N VAL A 17 -13.56 5.03 -5.92
CA VAL A 17 -14.32 4.09 -5.10
C VAL A 17 -14.77 4.74 -3.80
N ALA A 18 -15.88 4.26 -3.22
CA ALA A 18 -16.45 4.82 -1.99
C ALA A 18 -15.42 4.94 -0.85
N VAL A 19 -14.59 3.91 -0.66
CA VAL A 19 -13.53 3.92 0.36
C VAL A 19 -12.53 5.07 0.19
N ASN A 20 -12.19 5.45 -1.05
CA ASN A 20 -11.26 6.55 -1.28
C ASN A 20 -11.91 7.90 -0.96
N LYS A 21 -13.21 8.02 -1.27
CA LYS A 21 -14.00 9.20 -0.90
C LYS A 21 -14.11 9.35 0.61
N ASP A 22 -14.40 8.27 1.33
CA ASP A 22 -14.50 8.28 2.80
C ASP A 22 -13.16 8.70 3.45
N ILE A 23 -12.03 8.22 2.91
CA ILE A 23 -10.69 8.65 3.36
C ILE A 23 -10.47 10.14 3.08
N GLN A 24 -10.85 10.65 1.90
CA GLN A 24 -10.72 12.08 1.58
C GLN A 24 -11.61 12.97 2.45
N ASP A 25 -12.84 12.53 2.73
CA ASP A 25 -13.79 13.25 3.58
C ASP A 25 -13.22 13.37 5.01
N THR A 26 -12.69 12.27 5.57
CA THR A 26 -12.02 12.28 6.88
C THR A 26 -10.70 13.09 6.90
N LEU A 27 -10.01 13.19 5.76
CA LEU A 27 -8.89 14.12 5.61
C LEU A 27 -9.33 15.59 5.51
N SER A 28 -10.59 15.87 5.19
CA SER A 28 -11.08 17.25 5.03
C SER A 28 -11.71 17.81 6.30
N THR A 29 -12.21 16.97 7.22
CA THR A 29 -12.86 17.40 8.46
C THR A 29 -11.90 17.87 9.56
N ASN A 30 -10.59 17.63 9.40
CA ASN A 30 -9.52 17.98 10.35
C ASN A 30 -9.72 17.44 11.79
N ASP A 31 -10.45 16.34 11.93
CA ASP A 31 -10.64 15.67 13.22
C ASP A 31 -9.52 14.66 13.51
N ASN A 32 -9.16 14.52 14.80
CA ASN A 32 -8.15 13.58 15.27
C ASN A 32 -8.58 12.10 15.19
N GLU A 33 -9.78 11.83 14.65
CA GLU A 33 -10.39 10.51 14.54
C GLU A 33 -9.89 9.71 13.33
N PHE A 34 -9.02 10.28 12.48
CA PHE A 34 -8.57 9.64 11.24
C PHE A 34 -8.11 8.18 11.45
N TRP A 35 -7.36 7.89 12.51
CA TRP A 35 -6.90 6.54 12.86
C TRP A 35 -7.98 5.59 13.37
N TRP A 36 -9.12 6.10 13.83
CA TRP A 36 -10.27 5.30 14.27
C TRP A 36 -11.10 4.81 13.09
N VAL A 37 -11.27 5.66 12.08
CA VAL A 37 -12.24 5.44 11.01
C VAL A 37 -11.59 4.96 9.70
N ASN A 38 -10.26 5.06 9.59
CA ASN A 38 -9.53 4.58 8.42
C ASN A 38 -8.65 3.38 8.75
N ASN A 39 -8.59 2.44 7.81
CA ASN A 39 -7.61 1.36 7.87
C ASN A 39 -6.20 1.93 7.77
N GLY A 40 -5.35 1.53 8.71
CA GLY A 40 -3.95 1.91 8.75
C GLY A 40 -3.09 1.28 7.65
N ILE A 41 -1.78 1.31 7.87
CA ILE A 41 -0.79 0.76 6.95
C ILE A 41 -0.20 -0.51 7.57
N THR A 42 -0.15 -1.59 6.80
CA THR A 42 0.53 -2.82 7.21
C THR A 42 1.79 -3.01 6.40
N ILE A 43 2.92 -3.10 7.10
CA ILE A 43 4.27 -3.22 6.52
C ILE A 43 4.87 -4.56 6.93
N LEU A 44 5.39 -5.30 5.95
CA LEU A 44 6.31 -6.41 6.18
C LEU A 44 7.73 -5.90 6.04
N ALA A 45 8.65 -6.39 6.86
CA ALA A 45 10.07 -6.10 6.76
C ALA A 45 10.86 -7.38 7.01
N THR A 46 12.10 -7.44 6.51
CA THR A 46 13.02 -8.55 6.80
C THR A 46 13.62 -8.40 8.20
N GLU A 47 13.91 -7.17 8.62
CA GLU A 47 14.45 -6.81 9.94
C GLU A 47 13.82 -5.48 10.41
N ILE A 48 13.73 -5.30 11.74
CA ILE A 48 13.31 -4.05 12.38
C ILE A 48 14.33 -3.71 13.46
N ASP A 49 14.97 -2.56 13.31
CA ASP A 49 15.88 -2.01 14.31
C ASP A 49 15.33 -0.73 14.90
N GLN A 50 15.49 -0.55 16.21
CA GLN A 50 15.15 0.70 16.88
C GLN A 50 16.34 1.66 16.80
N ALA A 51 16.29 2.61 15.87
CA ALA A 51 17.35 3.63 15.76
C ALA A 51 17.30 4.64 16.90
N THR A 52 16.10 5.03 17.35
CA THR A 52 15.89 5.89 18.54
C THR A 52 14.61 5.50 19.26
N SER A 53 14.35 6.10 20.43
CA SER A 53 13.08 5.92 21.15
C SER A 53 11.83 6.29 20.33
N ARG A 54 11.99 7.04 19.23
CA ARG A 54 10.89 7.50 18.36
C ARG A 54 11.08 7.13 16.89
N SER A 55 12.06 6.29 16.55
CA SER A 55 12.30 5.91 15.16
C SER A 55 12.67 4.43 15.01
N LEU A 56 12.13 3.83 13.95
CA LEU A 56 12.40 2.46 13.55
C LEU A 56 13.05 2.48 12.17
N VAL A 57 14.03 1.61 11.97
CA VAL A 57 14.65 1.33 10.68
C VAL A 57 14.14 -0.03 10.22
N LEU A 58 13.56 -0.05 9.02
CA LEU A 58 13.00 -1.25 8.41
C LEU A 58 13.88 -1.66 7.24
N LYS A 59 14.27 -2.93 7.21
CA LYS A 59 14.97 -3.52 6.08
C LYS A 59 13.98 -4.17 5.13
N ASP A 60 14.17 -3.93 3.83
CA ASP A 60 13.32 -4.40 2.73
C ASP A 60 11.80 -4.24 2.99
N PRO A 61 11.32 -3.02 3.29
CA PRO A 61 9.92 -2.81 3.66
C PRO A 61 8.99 -3.02 2.48
N ALA A 62 7.89 -3.73 2.73
CA ALA A 62 6.83 -4.01 1.77
C ALA A 62 5.46 -3.70 2.38
N ILE A 63 4.74 -2.75 1.80
CA ILE A 63 3.37 -2.41 2.19
C ILE A 63 2.41 -3.44 1.60
N VAL A 64 1.78 -4.24 2.46
CA VAL A 64 0.86 -5.32 2.08
C VAL A 64 -0.61 -4.96 2.28
N ASN A 65 -0.90 -3.86 2.98
CA ASN A 65 -2.20 -3.20 3.08
C ASN A 65 -2.01 -1.71 3.40
N GLY A 66 -2.93 -0.87 2.93
CA GLY A 66 -2.90 0.59 3.10
C GLY A 66 -2.60 1.35 1.82
N LEU A 67 -2.74 0.73 0.63
CA LEU A 67 -2.49 1.42 -0.65
C LEU A 67 -3.43 2.60 -0.87
N GLN A 68 -4.74 2.44 -0.64
CA GLN A 68 -5.70 3.55 -0.76
C GLN A 68 -5.39 4.62 0.30
N THR A 69 -5.28 4.25 1.58
CA THR A 69 -4.97 5.18 2.68
C THR A 69 -3.70 5.99 2.40
N SER A 70 -2.60 5.34 2.02
CA SER A 70 -1.33 6.00 1.73
C SER A 70 -1.44 6.93 0.51
N ARG A 71 -2.22 6.53 -0.50
CA ARG A 71 -2.39 7.34 -1.72
C ARG A 71 -3.29 8.54 -1.48
N GLU A 72 -4.39 8.40 -0.75
CA GLU A 72 -5.26 9.53 -0.44
C GLU A 72 -4.58 10.54 0.49
N ILE A 73 -3.82 10.08 1.49
CA ILE A 73 -2.96 10.96 2.29
C ILE A 73 -2.00 11.73 1.37
N PHE A 74 -1.28 11.03 0.48
CA PHE A 74 -0.37 11.67 -0.47
C PHE A 74 -1.09 12.70 -1.35
N ASN A 75 -2.23 12.32 -1.96
CA ASN A 75 -2.98 13.20 -2.84
C ASN A 75 -3.49 14.44 -2.11
N TYR A 76 -4.03 14.27 -0.90
CA TYR A 76 -4.55 15.35 -0.08
C TYR A 76 -3.47 16.40 0.19
N PHE A 77 -2.31 16.00 0.72
CA PHE A 77 -1.23 16.93 1.01
C PHE A 77 -0.56 17.50 -0.25
N ASN A 78 -0.45 16.71 -1.32
CA ASN A 78 0.17 17.18 -2.56
C ASN A 78 -0.68 18.23 -3.30
N ASN A 79 -1.97 18.34 -2.98
CA ASN A 79 -2.87 19.34 -3.54
C ASN A 79 -2.92 20.64 -2.71
N LEU A 80 -2.19 20.72 -1.59
CA LEU A 80 -2.12 21.91 -0.76
C LEU A 80 -0.98 22.82 -1.25
N ASP A 81 -1.18 24.14 -1.19
CA ASP A 81 -0.19 25.12 -1.66
C ASP A 81 1.13 25.06 -0.85
N ASP A 82 1.06 24.69 0.43
CA ASP A 82 2.22 24.51 1.31
C ASP A 82 1.97 23.41 2.36
N PRO A 83 2.19 22.13 2.01
CA PRO A 83 1.90 21.01 2.92
C PRO A 83 2.83 20.93 4.13
N ILE A 84 4.02 21.55 4.08
CA ILE A 84 5.02 21.49 5.16
C ILE A 84 4.64 22.46 6.31
N LYS A 85 3.91 23.54 6.00
CA LYS A 85 3.46 24.51 7.01
C LYS A 85 2.18 24.11 7.74
N ILE A 86 1.51 23.05 7.29
CA ILE A 86 0.26 22.61 7.93
C ILE A 86 0.62 21.77 9.14
N LYS A 87 0.30 22.30 10.32
CA LYS A 87 0.32 21.51 11.54
C LYS A 87 -0.84 20.52 11.49
N ASP A 88 -0.52 19.26 11.29
CA ASP A 88 -1.48 18.15 11.31
C ASP A 88 -1.20 17.24 12.51
N ASP A 89 -2.16 17.18 13.44
CA ASP A 89 -2.07 16.39 14.66
C ASP A 89 -2.68 14.98 14.50
N ARG A 90 -3.32 14.69 13.36
CA ARG A 90 -3.94 13.40 13.07
C ARG A 90 -2.92 12.27 13.08
N LYS A 91 -3.39 11.07 13.38
CA LYS A 91 -2.55 9.87 13.50
C LYS A 91 -2.95 8.84 12.46
N VAL A 92 -2.01 7.97 12.12
CA VAL A 92 -2.23 6.80 11.26
C VAL A 92 -1.71 5.58 12.00
N MET A 93 -2.53 4.54 12.11
CA MET A 93 -2.08 3.27 12.68
C MET A 93 -1.12 2.59 11.71
N VAL A 94 0.08 2.23 12.17
CA VAL A 94 1.05 1.46 11.38
C VAL A 94 1.32 0.14 12.09
N LYS A 95 1.03 -0.96 11.41
CA LYS A 95 1.34 -2.32 11.88
C LYS A 95 2.55 -2.83 11.11
N ILE A 96 3.61 -3.20 11.83
CA ILE A 96 4.84 -3.72 11.23
C ILE A 96 5.01 -5.17 11.69
N MET A 97 5.32 -6.08 10.76
CA MET A 97 5.51 -7.50 11.03
C MET A 97 6.78 -8.03 10.38
N VAL A 98 7.54 -8.83 11.11
CA VAL A 98 8.73 -9.56 10.60
C VAL A 98 8.37 -11.03 10.49
N PRO A 99 8.01 -11.53 9.30
CA PRO A 99 7.74 -12.95 9.12
C PRO A 99 9.03 -13.77 9.27
N ARG A 100 8.96 -14.87 10.02
CA ARG A 100 10.10 -15.77 10.23
C ARG A 100 10.55 -16.55 8.97
N ASN A 101 9.70 -16.60 7.94
CA ASN A 101 9.97 -17.25 6.65
C ASN A 101 8.91 -16.85 5.59
N GLU A 102 9.18 -17.20 4.33
CA GLU A 102 8.30 -16.91 3.19
C GLU A 102 6.89 -17.49 3.33
N VAL A 103 6.75 -18.70 3.89
CA VAL A 103 5.43 -19.32 4.08
C VAL A 103 4.55 -18.48 5.02
N VAL A 104 5.12 -17.93 6.10
CA VAL A 104 4.40 -17.03 7.00
C VAL A 104 4.16 -15.68 6.34
N ARG A 105 5.13 -15.16 5.58
CA ARG A 105 5.00 -13.92 4.81
C ARG A 105 3.80 -13.99 3.86
N ASP A 106 3.69 -15.04 3.06
CA ASP A 106 2.59 -15.24 2.12
C ASP A 106 1.26 -15.39 2.85
N LYS A 107 1.21 -16.14 3.97
CA LYS A 107 0.00 -16.23 4.80
C LYS A 107 -0.47 -14.87 5.31
N ILE A 108 0.46 -14.00 5.71
CA ILE A 108 0.12 -12.65 6.16
C ILE A 108 -0.39 -11.82 4.99
N ILE A 109 0.27 -11.86 3.82
CA ILE A 109 -0.18 -11.17 2.61
C ILE A 109 -1.61 -11.58 2.27
N LEU A 110 -1.89 -12.89 2.24
CA LEU A 110 -3.22 -13.43 1.97
C LEU A 110 -4.25 -12.96 3.02
N ALA A 111 -3.96 -13.14 4.32
CA ALA A 111 -4.89 -12.80 5.39
C ALA A 111 -5.23 -11.30 5.44
N THR A 112 -4.22 -10.45 5.25
CA THR A 112 -4.39 -8.98 5.30
C THR A 112 -5.22 -8.48 4.12
N ASN A 113 -5.20 -9.21 2.99
CA ASN A 113 -5.96 -8.88 1.79
C ASN A 113 -7.36 -9.51 1.74
N ASN A 114 -7.61 -10.59 2.50
CA ASN A 114 -8.89 -11.30 2.54
C ASN A 114 -10.01 -10.57 3.32
N GLN A 115 -9.73 -9.46 4.01
CA GLN A 115 -10.76 -8.63 4.68
C GLN A 115 -11.65 -7.86 3.68
N THR A 116 -11.33 -7.90 2.39
CA THR A 116 -12.26 -7.58 1.29
C THR A 116 -12.15 -8.67 0.22
N SER A 117 -13.25 -9.04 -0.44
CA SER A 117 -13.23 -10.13 -1.43
C SER A 117 -12.25 -9.82 -2.56
N ILE A 118 -11.14 -10.58 -2.63
CA ILE A 118 -10.17 -10.52 -3.72
C ILE A 118 -10.34 -11.78 -4.57
N PRO A 119 -10.49 -11.66 -5.91
CA PRO A 119 -10.50 -12.81 -6.79
C PRO A 119 -9.22 -13.65 -6.60
N LYS A 120 -9.35 -14.98 -6.54
CA LYS A 120 -8.18 -15.89 -6.42
C LYS A 120 -7.11 -15.66 -7.48
N SER A 121 -7.50 -15.17 -8.67
CA SER A 121 -6.58 -14.78 -9.75
C SER A 121 -5.67 -13.61 -9.37
N SER A 122 -6.15 -12.62 -8.63
CA SER A 122 -5.32 -11.48 -8.17
C SER A 122 -4.30 -11.88 -7.11
N LEU A 123 -4.60 -12.93 -6.32
CA LEU A 123 -3.64 -13.48 -5.35
C LEU A 123 -2.45 -14.18 -6.03
N ARG A 124 -2.66 -14.79 -7.21
CA ARG A 124 -1.57 -15.41 -7.99
C ARG A 124 -0.70 -14.39 -8.70
N GLY A 125 -1.18 -13.17 -8.93
CA GLY A 125 -0.40 -12.10 -9.60
C GLY A 125 0.90 -11.69 -8.88
N THR A 126 1.09 -12.14 -7.63
CA THR A 126 2.33 -11.96 -6.87
C THR A 126 3.37 -13.05 -7.11
N ASP A 127 3.00 -14.19 -7.71
CA ASP A 127 3.93 -15.30 -7.95
C ASP A 127 5.04 -14.89 -8.94
N SER A 128 6.23 -15.47 -8.78
CA SER A 128 7.42 -15.11 -9.58
C SER A 128 7.20 -15.26 -11.10
N ILE A 129 6.48 -16.32 -11.51
CA ILE A 129 6.18 -16.59 -12.92
C ILE A 129 5.45 -15.41 -13.60
N HIS A 130 4.56 -14.73 -12.88
CA HIS A 130 3.86 -13.58 -13.43
C HIS A 130 4.81 -12.40 -13.66
N ARG A 131 5.82 -12.21 -12.81
CA ARG A 131 6.86 -11.17 -12.98
C ARG A 131 7.77 -11.47 -14.17
N GLU A 132 8.11 -12.74 -14.38
CA GLU A 132 8.89 -13.19 -15.53
C GLU A 132 8.12 -12.96 -16.84
N ILE A 133 6.83 -13.33 -16.87
CA ILE A 133 5.94 -13.06 -18.01
C ILE A 133 5.85 -11.56 -18.28
N GLU A 134 5.67 -10.74 -17.25
CA GLU A 134 5.63 -9.29 -17.37
C GLU A 134 6.90 -8.73 -18.01
N HIS A 135 8.08 -9.12 -17.52
CA HIS A 135 9.36 -8.68 -18.08
C HIS A 135 9.53 -9.11 -19.54
N TYR A 136 9.19 -10.35 -19.85
CA TYR A 136 9.27 -10.91 -21.19
C TYR A 136 8.37 -10.16 -22.18
N LEU A 137 7.14 -9.83 -21.78
CA LEU A 137 6.19 -9.10 -22.62
C LEU A 137 6.59 -7.62 -22.76
N LYS A 138 7.06 -6.99 -21.68
CA LYS A 138 7.52 -5.59 -21.69
C LYS A 138 8.69 -5.38 -22.64
N SER A 139 9.61 -6.36 -22.76
CA SER A 139 10.70 -6.33 -23.74
C SER A 139 10.22 -6.26 -25.21
N ARG A 140 8.94 -6.58 -25.47
CA ARG A 140 8.30 -6.54 -26.78
C ARG A 140 7.21 -5.46 -26.89
N ASN A 141 7.23 -4.48 -25.99
CA ASN A 141 6.22 -3.42 -25.95
C ASN A 141 4.79 -3.95 -25.76
N LEU A 142 4.65 -5.09 -25.07
CA LEU A 142 3.37 -5.67 -24.65
C LEU A 142 3.22 -5.54 -23.13
N PHE A 143 2.03 -5.15 -22.67
CA PHE A 143 1.76 -4.87 -21.26
C PHE A 143 0.96 -6.01 -20.62
N TYR A 144 1.47 -6.55 -19.51
CA TYR A 144 0.85 -7.65 -18.78
C TYR A 144 0.39 -7.22 -17.39
N ASP A 145 -0.89 -6.88 -17.26
CA ASP A 145 -1.49 -6.49 -15.98
C ASP A 145 -1.51 -7.66 -14.98
N ARG A 146 -0.45 -7.80 -14.17
CA ARG A 146 -0.46 -8.70 -12.98
C ARG A 146 -1.50 -8.27 -11.95
N ARG A 147 -1.73 -6.96 -11.86
CA ARG A 147 -2.73 -6.31 -11.02
C ARG A 147 -3.68 -5.55 -11.94
N LYS A 148 -4.98 -5.66 -11.68
CA LYS A 148 -6.00 -4.98 -12.48
C LYS A 148 -5.76 -3.46 -12.47
N ASN A 149 -5.72 -2.85 -13.66
CA ASN A 149 -5.50 -1.42 -13.90
C ASN A 149 -4.07 -0.91 -13.65
N TYR A 150 -3.05 -1.77 -13.47
CA TYR A 150 -1.70 -1.30 -13.19
C TYR A 150 -1.15 -0.42 -14.33
N TYR A 151 -1.10 -0.93 -15.55
CA TYR A 151 -0.60 -0.14 -16.68
C TYR A 151 -1.52 1.02 -17.06
N LYS A 152 -2.84 0.87 -16.87
CA LYS A 152 -3.80 1.96 -17.06
C LYS A 152 -3.58 3.14 -16.10
N ASN A 153 -3.06 2.88 -14.90
CA ASN A 153 -2.73 3.90 -13.91
C ASN A 153 -1.37 4.56 -14.16
N GLU A 154 -0.53 4.03 -15.07
CA GLU A 154 0.80 4.59 -15.37
C GLU A 154 0.79 5.66 -16.46
N GLY A 155 -0.28 5.77 -17.26
CA GLY A 155 -0.42 6.72 -18.38
C GLY A 155 -0.52 6.00 -19.71
#